data_AF-A0A1M5AWC3-F1
#
_entry.id   AF-A0A1M5AWC3-F1
#
_cell.length_a   1.000
_cell.length_b   1.000
_cell.length_c   1.000
_cell.angle_alpha   90.00
_cell.angle_beta   90.00
_cell.angle_gamma   90.00
#
_symmetry.space_group_name_H-M   'P 1'
#
loop_
_entity.id
_entity.type
_entity.pdbx_description
1 polymer ?
#
loop_
_entity_poly.entity_id
_entity_poly.type
_entity_poly.pdbx_seq_one_letter_code
_entity_poly.pdbx_strand_id
1 'polypeptide(L)' 'MGDITILDRRSGEYFSFNRTGGVIFLCLLTSSSEDQAMSKASKVLAVELNELKISFQEFRNQLLTEEILIKVKL' A
#
# COMPACT_ATOMS: atom_id res chain seq x y z
N MET A 1 6.00 5.60 13.64
CA MET A 1 5.43 4.38 13.03
C MET A 1 6.58 3.60 12.43
N GLY A 2 6.83 2.38 12.92
CA GLY A 2 7.87 1.47 12.43
C GLY A 2 7.37 0.64 11.24
N ASP A 3 8.14 -0.36 10.85
CA ASP A 3 7.82 -1.27 9.75
C ASP A 3 6.51 -2.02 9.99
N ILE A 4 5.75 -2.27 8.92
CA ILE A 4 4.51 -3.06 8.97
C ILE A 4 4.84 -4.47 8.49
N THR A 5 4.61 -5.47 9.34
CA THR A 5 4.71 -6.88 8.96
C THR A 5 3.33 -7.50 8.89
N ILE A 6 3.05 -8.19 7.79
CA ILE A 6 1.83 -8.98 7.59
C ILE A 6 2.18 -10.46 7.46
N LEU A 7 1.26 -11.32 7.88
CA LEU A 7 1.34 -12.78 7.72
C LEU A 7 0.33 -13.21 6.66
N ASP A 8 0.80 -13.80 5.56
CA ASP A 8 -0.10 -14.56 4.68
C ASP A 8 -0.38 -15.91 5.32
N ARG A 9 -1.62 -16.09 5.78
CA ARG A 9 -2.05 -17.32 6.45
C ARG A 9 -2.16 -18.52 5.50
N ARG A 10 -2.17 -18.31 4.19
CA ARG A 10 -2.25 -19.37 3.18
C ARG A 10 -0.90 -20.05 2.99
N SER A 11 0.16 -19.25 2.81
CA SER A 11 1.53 -19.74 2.61
C SER A 11 2.33 -19.85 3.92
N GLY A 12 1.95 -19.12 4.97
CA GLY A 12 2.71 -18.99 6.20
C GLY A 12 3.86 -17.98 6.11
N GLU A 13 3.96 -17.24 4.99
CA GLU A 13 5.03 -16.28 4.75
C GLU A 13 4.74 -14.91 5.37
N TYR A 14 5.81 -14.21 5.73
CA TYR A 14 5.74 -12.86 6.26
C TYR A 14 6.22 -11.85 5.22
N PHE A 15 5.44 -10.80 5.02
CA PHE A 15 5.84 -9.65 4.21
C PHE A 15 6.06 -8.45 5.13
N SER A 16 7.19 -7.77 4.97
CA SER A 16 7.51 -6.58 5.76
C SER A 16 7.67 -5.37 4.85
N PHE A 17 7.05 -4.27 5.24
CA PHE A 17 7.08 -3.00 4.53
C PHE A 17 7.80 -1.98 5.38
N ASN A 18 8.69 -1.22 4.75
CA ASN A 18 9.24 -0.02 5.37
C ASN A 18 8.13 1.01 5.66
N ARG A 19 8.47 2.08 6.38
CA ARG A 19 7.52 3.15 6.72
C ARG A 19 6.65 3.63 5.54
N THR A 20 7.25 3.88 4.37
CA THR A 20 6.53 4.37 3.19
C THR A 20 5.56 3.34 2.65
N GLY A 21 6.02 2.10 2.44
CA GLY A 21 5.17 1.00 1.99
C GLY A 21 4.04 0.71 2.97
N GLY A 22 4.32 0.78 4.27
CA GLY A 22 3.30 0.60 5.31
C GLY A 22 2.20 1.67 5.28
N VAL A 23 2.56 2.95 5.07
CA VAL A 23 1.56 4.02 4.91
C VAL A 23 0.72 3.80 3.64
N ILE A 24 1.35 3.45 2.52
CA ILE A 24 0.64 3.17 1.27
C ILE A 24 -0.33 1.99 1.45
N PHE A 25 0.13 0.90 2.07
CA PHE A 25 -0.68 -0.29 2.33
C PHE A 25 -1.91 0.03 3.19
N LEU A 26 -1.74 0.74 4.31
CA LEU A 26 -2.86 1.15 5.15
C LEU A 26 -3.84 2.07 4.43
N CYS A 27 -3.34 2.99 3.59
CA CYS A 27 -4.19 3.87 2.79
C CYS A 27 -5.01 3.08 1.76
N LEU A 28 -4.43 2.04 1.14
CA LEU A 28 -5.13 1.15 0.21
C LEU A 28 -6.25 0.37 0.92
N LEU A 29 -6.03 -0.10 2.14
CA LEU A 29 -7.04 -0.87 2.90
C LEU A 29 -8.21 0.00 3.42
N THR A 30 -7.97 1.28 3.66
CA THR A 30 -8.93 2.19 4.34
C THR A 30 -9.59 3.18 3.40
N SER A 31 -9.35 3.07 2.09
CA SER A 31 -9.88 3.99 1.09
C SER A 31 -10.79 3.29 0.11
N SER A 32 -11.76 4.03 -0.40
CA SER A 32 -12.75 3.53 -1.35
C SER A 32 -12.25 3.56 -2.80
N SER A 33 -11.14 4.26 -3.06
CA SER A 33 -10.50 4.33 -4.38
C SER A 33 -8.99 4.52 -4.27
N GLU A 34 -8.28 4.18 -5.35
CA GLU A 34 -6.82 4.36 -5.45
C GLU A 34 -6.43 5.85 -5.38
N ASP A 35 -7.20 6.74 -6.02
CA ASP A 35 -6.95 8.19 -5.95
C ASP A 35 -7.07 8.72 -4.52
N GLN A 36 -8.08 8.24 -3.77
CA GLN A 36 -8.24 8.60 -2.37
C GLN A 36 -7.09 8.05 -1.51
N ALA A 37 -6.66 6.81 -1.76
CA ALA A 37 -5.53 6.21 -1.07
C ALA A 37 -4.23 6.99 -1.33
N MET A 38 -3.95 7.34 -2.58
CA MET A 38 -2.77 8.11 -2.97
C MET A 38 -2.79 9.52 -2.36
N SER A 39 -3.96 10.19 -2.36
CA SER A 39 -4.13 11.50 -1.71
C SER A 39 -3.91 11.45 -0.20
N LYS A 40 -4.42 10.41 0.49
CA LYS A 40 -4.16 10.22 1.92
C LYS A 40 -2.68 9.94 2.19
N ALA A 41 -2.06 9.05 1.42
CA ALA A 41 -0.65 8.69 1.58
C ALA A 41 0.28 9.90 1.39
N SER A 42 0.03 10.72 0.37
CA SER A 42 0.78 11.97 0.12
C SER A 42 0.73 12.92 1.32
N LYS A 43 -0.47 13.12 1.91
CA LYS A 43 -0.64 13.95 3.10
C LYS A 43 0.11 13.40 4.32
N VAL A 44 0.05 12.09 4.55
CA VAL A 44 0.70 11.44 5.71
C VAL A 44 2.23 11.46 5.58
N LEU A 45 2.73 11.29 4.35
CA LEU A 45 4.17 11.27 4.06
C LEU A 45 4.76 12.68 3.87
N ALA A 46 3.92 13.71 3.79
CA ALA A 46 4.32 15.09 3.47
C ALA A 46 5.13 15.19 2.18
N VAL A 47 4.66 14.51 1.13
CA VAL A 47 5.25 14.50 -0.22
C VAL A 47 4.22 14.91 -1.25
N GLU A 48 4.66 15.52 -2.34
CA GLU A 48 3.77 15.91 -3.44
C GLU A 48 3.18 14.67 -4.12
N LEU A 49 1.93 14.79 -4.59
CA LEU A 49 1.22 13.69 -5.25
C LEU A 49 1.99 13.14 -6.46
N ASN A 50 2.61 14.03 -7.24
CA ASN A 50 3.37 13.64 -8.43
C ASN A 50 4.64 12.86 -8.10
N GLU A 51 5.28 13.16 -6.97
CA GLU A 51 6.48 12.46 -6.51
C GLU A 51 6.13 11.06 -5.98
N LEU A 52 4.97 10.94 -5.31
CA LEU A 52 4.51 9.66 -4.76
C LEU A 52 3.95 8.71 -5.83
N LYS A 53 3.40 9.24 -6.93
CA LYS A 53 2.59 8.49 -7.90
C LYS A 53 3.26 7.21 -8.41
N ILE A 54 4.52 7.30 -8.85
CA ILE A 54 5.24 6.16 -9.43
C ILE A 54 5.43 5.08 -8.36
N SER A 55 6.00 5.44 -7.21
CA SER A 55 6.26 4.49 -6.12
C SER A 55 4.97 3.87 -5.56
N PHE A 56 3.88 4.64 -5.51
CA PHE A 56 2.57 4.14 -5.13
C PHE A 56 2.06 3.08 -6.10
N GLN A 57 2.12 3.34 -7.40
CA GLN A 57 1.66 2.42 -8.44
C GLN A 57 2.50 1.15 -8.49
N GLU A 58 3.82 1.27 -8.40
CA GLU A 58 4.75 0.12 -8.38
C GLU A 58 4.49 -0.78 -7.17
N PHE A 59 4.43 -0.19 -5.97
CA PHE A 59 4.18 -0.95 -4.75
C PHE A 59 2.80 -1.61 -4.76
N ARG A 60 1.75 -0.88 -5.18
CA ARG A 60 0.41 -1.45 -5.33
C ARG A 60 0.39 -2.61 -6.32
N ASN A 61 1.09 -2.51 -7.44
CA ASN A 61 1.14 -3.58 -8.43
C ASN A 61 1.89 -4.81 -7.89
N GLN A 62 2.98 -4.62 -7.15
CA GLN A 62 3.66 -5.72 -6.46
C GLN A 62 2.71 -6.44 -5.48
N LEU A 63 1.94 -5.69 -4.67
CA LEU A 63 0.96 -6.30 -3.77
C LEU A 63 -0.11 -7.12 -4.49
N LEU A 64 -0.49 -6.74 -5.71
CA LEU A 64 -1.42 -7.54 -6.51
C LEU A 64 -0.75 -8.78 -7.09
N THR A 65 0.48 -8.66 -7.59
CA THR A 65 1.24 -9.77 -8.18
C THR A 65 1.52 -10.85 -7.14
N GLU A 66 1.85 -10.46 -5.91
CA GLU A 66 2.05 -11.37 -4.77
C GLU A 66 0.72 -11.84 -4.14
N GLU A 67 -0.42 -11.46 -4.70
CA GLU A 67 -1.77 -11.74 -4.18
C GLU A 67 -1.98 -11.33 -2.71
N ILE A 68 -1.21 -10.37 -2.22
CA ILE A 68 -1.32 -9.80 -0.87
C ILE A 68 -2.56 -8.90 -0.78
N LEU A 69 -2.83 -8.17 -1.85
CA LEU A 69 -4.03 -7.35 -2.00
C LEU A 69 -4.90 -7.97 -3.11
N ILE A 70 -6.16 -8.26 -2.82
CA ILE A 70 -7.11 -8.74 -3.83
C ILE A 70 -7.95 -7.55 -4.28
N LYS A 71 -7.97 -7.28 -5.59
CA LYS A 71 -8.80 -6.23 -6.17
C LYS A 71 -10.26 -6.67 -6.12
N VAL A 72 -10.99 -6.26 -5.09
CA VAL A 72 -12.44 -6.43 -5.06
C VAL A 72 -13.00 -5.53 -6.16
N LYS A 73 -13.49 -6.11 -7.25
CA LYS A 73 -14.31 -5.36 -8.22
C LYS A 73 -15.53 -4.85 -7.45
N LEU A 74 -15.56 -3.54 -7.20
CA LEU A 74 -16.79 -2.84 -6.86
C LEU A 74 -17.71 -2.83 -8.08
#